data_AF-A0AAD5IBT8-F1
#
_entry.id   AF-A0AAD5IBT8-F1
#
_cell.length_a   1.000
_cell.length_b   1.000
_cell.length_c   1.000
_cell.angle_alpha   90.00
_cell.angle_beta   90.00
_cell.angle_gamma   90.00
#
_symmetry.space_group_name_H-M   'P 1'
#
loop_
_entity.id
_entity.type
_entity.pdbx_description
1 polymer ?
#
loop_
_entity_poly.entity_id
_entity_poly.type
_entity_poly.pdbx_seq_one_letter_code
_entity_poly.pdbx_strand_id
1 'polypeptide(L)'
;MEDGLKGLAVVKNEGEKVLTVLQRNAIKRGVYSGEPNEAIEFPLFPSQGLRLRRKIEDWLIEFQRLPYVSPYEDYSHLDPSTDLAEKRVVGFLHELLSLFVDHTVERKRLLCLKKQFGLPQKVHKAFERHPRMFYLSLKNKTCTAILKEAFRSKSAIPSHPLLNVRKRYIKLMKQSDRILKSRRVNKRSVDQPNVVKDLDPDYEEDCKGGGAMAD
;
A
#
# COMPACT_ATOMS: atom_id res chain seq x y z
N MET A 1 -28.50 9.79 -24.01
CA MET A 1 -27.77 8.52 -23.97
C MET A 1 -27.43 8.25 -22.52
N GLU A 2 -28.25 7.46 -21.84
CA GLU A 2 -28.03 7.06 -20.45
C GLU A 2 -26.99 5.93 -20.42
N ASP A 3 -25.74 6.26 -20.15
CA ASP A 3 -24.70 5.25 -19.95
C ASP A 3 -24.90 4.65 -18.55
N GLY A 4 -25.72 3.60 -18.48
CA GLY A 4 -26.23 2.93 -17.28
C GLY A 4 -25.20 2.22 -16.39
N LEU A 5 -23.94 2.69 -16.35
CA LEU A 5 -22.96 2.24 -15.38
C LEU A 5 -23.06 3.10 -14.12
N LYS A 6 -24.09 2.84 -13.30
CA LYS A 6 -24.06 3.26 -11.89
C LYS A 6 -22.83 2.62 -11.26
N GLY A 7 -21.83 3.42 -10.94
CA GLY A 7 -20.60 2.98 -10.27
C GLY A 7 -20.89 2.35 -8.91
N LEU A 8 -19.84 1.85 -8.26
CA LEU A 8 -19.94 1.36 -6.88
C LEU A 8 -20.40 2.51 -5.97
N ALA A 9 -21.58 2.39 -5.37
CA ALA A 9 -22.13 3.36 -4.44
C ALA A 9 -22.02 2.83 -2.99
N VAL A 10 -21.76 3.72 -2.05
CA VAL A 10 -21.76 3.40 -0.62
C VAL A 10 -23.21 3.26 -0.16
N VAL A 11 -23.56 2.10 0.38
CA VAL A 11 -24.84 1.90 1.07
C VAL A 11 -24.74 2.61 2.43
N LYS A 12 -25.52 3.66 2.63
CA LYS A 12 -25.63 4.38 3.90
C LYS A 12 -26.84 3.85 4.65
N ASN A 13 -26.66 3.44 5.90
CA ASN A 13 -27.78 3.32 6.84
C ASN A 13 -28.18 4.75 7.28
N GLU A 14 -29.46 4.97 7.57
CA GLU A 14 -29.96 6.29 7.99
C GLU A 14 -29.15 6.81 9.19
N GLY A 15 -28.46 7.95 9.00
CA GLY A 15 -27.70 8.64 10.05
C GLY A 15 -26.21 8.28 10.16
N GLU A 16 -25.70 7.23 9.51
CA GLU A 16 -24.28 6.85 9.63
C GLU A 16 -23.41 7.51 8.54
N LYS A 17 -22.54 8.45 8.94
CA LYS A 17 -21.49 8.98 8.07
C LYS A 17 -20.36 7.96 7.96
N VAL A 18 -20.10 7.46 6.74
CA VAL A 18 -18.95 6.58 6.50
C VAL A 18 -17.66 7.39 6.57
N LEU A 19 -16.83 7.07 7.56
CA LEU A 19 -15.55 7.73 7.80
C LEU A 19 -14.41 6.94 7.19
N THR A 20 -13.45 7.63 6.58
CA THR A 20 -12.20 6.99 6.12
C THR A 20 -11.31 6.58 7.28
N VAL A 21 -10.33 5.74 6.99
CA VAL A 21 -9.26 5.36 7.94
C VAL A 21 -8.53 6.61 8.45
N LEU A 22 -8.26 7.59 7.59
CA LEU A 22 -7.64 8.86 7.98
C LEU A 22 -8.51 9.66 8.95
N GLN A 23 -9.80 9.83 8.63
CA GLN A 23 -10.75 10.52 9.51
C GLN A 23 -10.85 9.81 10.86
N ARG A 24 -11.02 8.47 10.87
CA ARG A 24 -11.08 7.67 12.11
C ARG A 24 -9.80 7.82 12.94
N ASN A 25 -8.63 7.82 12.31
CA ASN A 25 -7.35 7.98 13.00
C ASN A 25 -7.17 9.40 13.54
N ALA A 26 -7.61 10.42 12.81
CA ALA A 26 -7.53 11.81 13.23
C ALA A 26 -8.47 12.12 14.41
N ILE A 27 -9.70 11.61 14.39
CA ILE A 27 -10.65 11.71 15.52
C ILE A 27 -10.07 11.06 16.78
N LYS A 28 -9.51 9.84 16.64
CA LYS A 28 -8.87 9.14 17.77
C LYS A 28 -7.69 9.91 18.38
N ARG A 29 -7.04 10.77 17.60
CA ARG A 29 -5.94 11.64 18.05
C ARG A 29 -6.43 12.99 18.58
N GLY A 30 -7.73 13.31 18.45
CA GLY A 30 -8.30 14.60 18.83
C GLY A 30 -7.89 15.77 17.92
N VAL A 31 -7.44 15.48 16.69
CA VAL A 31 -6.97 16.51 15.73
C VAL A 31 -7.95 16.78 14.59
N TYR A 32 -9.13 16.18 14.65
CA TYR A 32 -10.20 16.36 13.66
C TYR A 32 -11.55 16.36 14.37
N SER A 33 -12.29 17.43 14.18
CA SER A 33 -13.61 17.68 14.78
C SER A 33 -14.76 17.21 13.89
N GLY A 34 -14.54 17.09 12.57
CA GLY A 34 -15.57 16.70 11.61
C GLY A 34 -16.23 17.87 10.90
N GLU A 35 -15.75 19.09 11.16
CA GLU A 35 -16.25 20.30 10.54
C GLU A 35 -15.98 20.32 9.03
N PRO A 36 -16.86 20.95 8.23
CA PRO A 36 -16.61 21.15 6.81
C PRO A 36 -15.28 21.88 6.58
N ASN A 37 -14.56 21.48 5.54
CA ASN A 37 -13.28 22.06 5.12
C ASN A 37 -12.11 21.94 6.13
N GLU A 38 -12.25 21.15 7.19
CA GLU A 38 -11.14 20.87 8.09
C GLU A 38 -10.06 20.03 7.38
N ALA A 39 -8.79 20.40 7.59
CA ALA A 39 -7.65 19.71 7.00
C ALA A 39 -7.33 18.45 7.79
N ILE A 40 -7.05 17.35 7.08
CA ILE A 40 -6.43 16.16 7.67
C ILE A 40 -5.07 15.97 7.03
N GLU A 41 -4.05 15.86 7.88
CA GLU A 41 -2.69 15.56 7.46
C GLU A 41 -2.47 14.06 7.28
N PHE A 42 -1.82 13.69 6.17
CA PHE A 42 -1.40 12.33 5.96
C PHE A 42 -0.15 11.98 6.77
N PRO A 43 -0.06 10.77 7.35
CA PRO A 43 1.18 10.29 7.94
C PRO A 43 2.32 10.25 6.92
N LEU A 44 3.38 11.02 7.19
CA LEU A 44 4.56 11.10 6.32
C LEU A 44 5.69 10.23 6.86
N PHE A 45 6.30 9.45 5.98
CA PHE A 45 7.40 8.56 6.32
C PHE A 45 8.64 8.88 5.49
N PRO A 46 9.84 8.84 6.09
CA PRO A 46 11.05 9.09 5.34
C PRO A 46 11.22 8.03 4.25
N SER A 47 11.52 8.50 3.04
CA SER A 47 11.95 7.69 1.90
C SER A 47 13.46 7.53 1.95
N GLN A 48 13.95 6.29 2.02
CA GLN A 48 15.38 6.01 2.00
C GLN A 48 16.03 6.61 0.75
N GLY A 49 17.17 7.28 0.92
CA GLY A 49 17.94 7.87 -0.19
C GLY A 49 17.33 9.10 -0.87
N LEU A 50 16.16 9.59 -0.43
CA LEU A 50 15.52 10.76 -1.03
C LEU A 50 15.62 11.98 -0.10
N ARG A 51 16.56 12.88 -0.39
CA ARG A 51 16.55 14.25 0.16
C ARG A 51 15.66 15.10 -0.75
N LEU A 52 14.49 15.48 -0.27
CA LEU A 52 13.63 16.40 -1.02
C LEU A 52 14.32 17.76 -1.10
N ARG A 53 14.18 18.43 -2.25
CA ARG A 53 14.57 19.85 -2.34
C ARG A 53 13.63 20.67 -1.46
N ARG A 54 14.13 21.73 -0.80
CA ARG A 54 13.35 22.62 0.09
C ARG A 54 12.00 23.01 -0.50
N LYS A 55 11.98 23.46 -1.76
CA LYS A 55 10.74 23.82 -2.49
C LYS A 55 9.67 22.71 -2.51
N ILE A 56 10.08 21.45 -2.57
CA ILE A 56 9.15 20.30 -2.57
C ILE A 56 8.66 20.03 -1.14
N GLU A 57 9.50 20.25 -0.13
CA GLU A 57 9.10 20.16 1.27
C GLU A 57 8.09 21.26 1.62
N ASP A 58 8.37 22.50 1.20
CA ASP A 58 7.46 23.65 1.40
C ASP A 58 6.11 23.40 0.72
N TRP A 59 6.13 22.92 -0.54
CA TRP A 59 4.90 22.53 -1.24
C TRP A 59 4.14 21.42 -0.52
N LEU A 60 4.84 20.42 0.03
CA LEU A 60 4.20 19.33 0.77
C LEU A 60 3.54 19.83 2.07
N ILE A 61 4.12 20.82 2.74
CA ILE A 61 3.52 21.45 3.93
C ILE A 61 2.21 22.14 3.55
N GLU A 62 2.20 22.93 2.47
CA GLU A 62 0.98 23.59 1.98
C GLU A 62 -0.06 22.56 1.51
N PHE A 63 0.37 21.49 0.85
CA PHE A 63 -0.51 20.38 0.47
C PHE A 63 -1.19 19.70 1.67
N GLN A 64 -0.47 19.55 2.79
CA GLN A 64 -1.03 18.99 4.03
C GLN A 64 -2.10 19.90 4.67
N ARG A 65 -2.01 21.23 4.48
CA ARG A 65 -2.96 22.22 5.00
C ARG A 65 -4.28 22.30 4.22
N LEU A 66 -4.33 21.77 3.00
CA LEU A 66 -5.57 21.77 2.21
C LEU A 66 -6.71 21.01 2.92
N PRO A 67 -7.97 21.39 2.71
CA PRO A 67 -9.12 20.63 3.22
C PRO A 67 -9.07 19.16 2.82
N TYR A 68 -9.50 18.26 3.72
CA TYR A 68 -9.66 16.85 3.37
C TYR A 68 -11.06 16.60 2.81
N VAL A 69 -11.12 16.11 1.57
CA VAL A 69 -12.38 15.70 0.93
C VAL A 69 -12.49 14.18 0.98
N SER A 70 -13.55 13.67 1.60
CA SER A 70 -13.73 12.23 1.74
C SER A 70 -13.97 11.56 0.37
N PRO A 71 -13.40 10.37 0.10
CA PRO A 71 -13.73 9.57 -1.07
C PRO A 71 -15.20 9.15 -1.14
N TYR A 72 -15.94 9.24 -0.02
CA TYR A 72 -17.36 8.92 0.09
C TYR A 72 -18.30 10.13 -0.04
N GLU A 73 -17.75 11.33 -0.23
CA GLU A 73 -18.50 12.57 -0.45
C GLU A 73 -18.49 12.92 -1.94
N ASP A 74 -19.46 13.75 -2.37
CA ASP A 74 -19.50 14.23 -3.74
C ASP A 74 -18.35 15.22 -3.99
N TYR A 75 -17.70 15.06 -5.14
CA TYR A 75 -16.51 15.81 -5.56
C TYR A 75 -16.68 16.44 -6.95
N SER A 76 -17.91 16.41 -7.49
CA SER A 76 -18.26 16.97 -8.80
C SER A 76 -17.90 18.46 -8.96
N HIS A 77 -17.84 19.19 -7.84
CA HIS A 77 -17.50 20.61 -7.77
C HIS A 77 -15.99 20.90 -7.80
N LEU A 78 -15.12 19.89 -7.66
CA LEU A 78 -13.67 20.09 -7.63
C LEU A 78 -13.11 20.25 -9.04
N ASP A 79 -12.31 21.30 -9.25
CA ASP A 79 -11.50 21.43 -10.47
C ASP A 79 -10.36 20.38 -10.46
N PRO A 80 -10.31 19.46 -11.44
CA PRO A 80 -9.28 18.43 -11.54
C PRO A 80 -7.84 18.95 -11.65
N SER A 81 -7.64 20.22 -11.95
CA SER A 81 -6.32 20.85 -12.08
C SER A 81 -5.72 21.31 -10.73
N THR A 82 -6.53 21.32 -9.67
CA THR A 82 -6.14 21.86 -8.36
C THR A 82 -5.40 20.86 -7.47
N ASP A 83 -4.54 21.37 -6.58
CA ASP A 83 -3.89 20.55 -5.55
C ASP A 83 -4.92 19.91 -4.59
N LEU A 84 -6.11 20.50 -4.44
CA LEU A 84 -7.23 19.93 -3.68
C LEU A 84 -7.78 18.66 -4.34
N ALA A 85 -7.94 18.67 -5.68
CA ALA A 85 -8.31 17.46 -6.41
C ALA A 85 -7.21 16.39 -6.32
N GLU A 86 -5.93 16.78 -6.35
CA GLU A 86 -4.81 15.87 -6.09
C GLU A 86 -4.88 15.27 -4.68
N LYS A 87 -5.15 16.10 -3.65
CA LYS A 87 -5.33 15.65 -2.26
C LYS A 87 -6.47 14.65 -2.11
N ARG A 88 -7.60 14.88 -2.77
CA ARG A 88 -8.71 13.92 -2.79
C ARG A 88 -8.30 12.59 -3.43
N VAL A 89 -7.58 12.60 -4.55
CA VAL A 89 -7.09 11.37 -5.19
C VAL A 89 -6.14 10.62 -4.26
N VAL A 90 -5.23 11.31 -3.60
CA VAL A 90 -4.32 10.72 -2.62
C VAL A 90 -5.08 10.13 -1.43
N GLY A 91 -6.10 10.83 -0.92
CA GLY A 91 -6.99 10.33 0.13
C GLY A 91 -7.79 9.09 -0.30
N PHE A 92 -8.28 9.05 -1.53
CA PHE A 92 -8.93 7.88 -2.11
C PHE A 92 -7.98 6.68 -2.18
N LEU A 93 -6.75 6.89 -2.68
CA LEU A 93 -5.75 5.81 -2.80
C LEU A 93 -5.33 5.29 -1.42
N HIS A 94 -5.24 6.17 -0.44
CA HIS A 94 -4.99 5.80 0.96
C HIS A 94 -6.10 4.89 1.49
N GLU A 95 -7.37 5.29 1.34
CA GLU A 95 -8.51 4.48 1.78
C GLU A 95 -8.54 3.13 1.05
N LEU A 96 -8.41 3.14 -0.28
CA LEU A 96 -8.42 1.93 -1.09
C LEU A 96 -7.31 0.95 -0.69
N LEU A 97 -6.10 1.44 -0.48
CA LEU A 97 -4.99 0.59 -0.03
C LEU A 97 -5.23 0.06 1.38
N SER A 98 -5.87 0.84 2.25
CA SER A 98 -6.22 0.41 3.61
C SER A 98 -7.26 -0.71 3.64
N LEU A 99 -8.04 -0.89 2.57
CA LEU A 99 -8.98 -2.01 2.42
C LEU A 99 -8.29 -3.30 1.99
N PHE A 100 -7.12 -3.23 1.33
CA PHE A 100 -6.41 -4.43 0.92
C PHE A 100 -5.72 -5.10 2.11
N VAL A 101 -5.80 -6.44 2.16
CA VAL A 101 -5.19 -7.26 3.21
C VAL A 101 -3.70 -6.94 3.40
N ASP A 102 -2.95 -6.82 2.30
CA ASP A 102 -1.51 -6.52 2.32
C ASP A 102 -1.20 -5.02 2.26
N HIS A 103 -2.19 -4.12 2.17
CA HIS A 103 -1.99 -2.68 1.96
C HIS A 103 -1.16 -2.33 0.71
N THR A 104 -1.24 -3.20 -0.29
CA THR A 104 -0.52 -3.08 -1.55
C THR A 104 -1.44 -3.36 -2.74
N VAL A 105 -1.11 -2.81 -3.90
CA VAL A 105 -1.81 -3.11 -5.15
C VAL A 105 -0.86 -3.02 -6.34
N GLU A 106 -1.01 -3.94 -7.30
CA GLU A 106 -0.34 -3.79 -8.60
C GLU A 106 -0.91 -2.58 -9.35
N ARG A 107 -0.04 -1.69 -9.84
CA ARG A 107 -0.45 -0.48 -10.57
C ARG A 107 -1.33 -0.78 -11.77
N LYS A 108 -1.07 -1.90 -12.47
CA LYS A 108 -1.89 -2.35 -13.61
C LYS A 108 -3.33 -2.65 -13.19
N ARG A 109 -3.53 -3.30 -12.04
CA ARG A 109 -4.86 -3.64 -11.50
C ARG A 109 -5.64 -2.38 -11.12
N LEU A 110 -4.99 -1.42 -10.48
CA LEU A 110 -5.60 -0.14 -10.15
C LEU A 110 -6.05 0.62 -11.42
N LEU A 111 -5.23 0.61 -12.48
CA LEU A 111 -5.58 1.28 -13.74
C LEU A 111 -6.83 0.68 -14.41
N CYS A 112 -7.07 -0.63 -14.26
CA CYS A 112 -8.29 -1.28 -14.75
C CYS A 112 -9.56 -0.76 -14.04
N LEU A 113 -9.44 -0.35 -12.77
CA LEU A 113 -10.57 0.09 -11.96
C LEU A 113 -10.79 1.61 -11.99
N LYS A 114 -9.91 2.38 -12.67
CA LYS A 114 -9.95 3.85 -12.64
C LYS A 114 -11.30 4.44 -13.06
N LYS A 115 -11.96 3.86 -14.08
CA LYS A 115 -13.24 4.36 -14.62
C LYS A 115 -14.37 4.15 -13.61
N GLN A 116 -14.36 3.00 -12.91
CA GLN A 116 -15.36 2.65 -11.91
C GLN A 116 -15.29 3.55 -10.67
N PHE A 117 -14.09 4.05 -10.35
CA PHE A 117 -13.86 4.95 -9.22
C PHE A 117 -13.81 6.44 -9.61
N GLY A 118 -14.05 6.77 -10.88
CA GLY A 118 -13.98 8.16 -11.37
C GLY A 118 -12.62 8.82 -11.13
N LEU A 119 -11.53 8.06 -11.23
CA LEU A 119 -10.17 8.56 -11.00
C LEU A 119 -9.58 9.22 -12.26
N PRO A 120 -8.71 10.23 -12.11
CA PRO A 120 -8.06 10.87 -13.25
C PRO A 120 -7.21 9.90 -14.09
N GLN A 121 -7.08 10.21 -15.38
CA GLN A 121 -6.29 9.41 -16.33
C GLN A 121 -4.85 9.17 -15.84
N LYS A 122 -4.26 10.16 -15.17
CA LYS A 122 -2.89 10.15 -14.66
C LYS A 122 -2.81 9.84 -13.16
N VAL A 123 -3.75 9.06 -12.61
CA VAL A 123 -3.79 8.65 -11.19
C VAL A 123 -2.44 8.13 -10.67
N HIS A 124 -1.70 7.44 -11.53
CA HIS A 124 -0.41 6.90 -11.18
C HIS A 124 0.65 7.94 -10.75
N LYS A 125 0.50 9.19 -11.22
CA LYS A 125 1.39 10.29 -10.83
C LYS A 125 1.27 10.63 -9.35
N ALA A 126 0.13 10.32 -8.71
CA ALA A 126 -0.03 10.49 -7.27
C ALA A 126 1.01 9.67 -6.49
N PHE A 127 1.31 8.44 -6.91
CA PHE A 127 2.34 7.63 -6.25
C PHE A 127 3.76 8.19 -6.43
N GLU A 128 4.03 8.79 -7.59
CA GLU A 128 5.34 9.38 -7.91
C GLU A 128 5.54 10.73 -7.21
N ARG A 129 4.49 11.54 -7.09
CA ARG A 129 4.50 12.85 -6.43
C ARG A 129 4.48 12.77 -4.90
N HIS A 130 3.95 11.68 -4.33
CA HIS A 130 3.82 11.50 -2.88
C HIS A 130 4.66 10.33 -2.33
N PRO A 131 5.99 10.34 -2.52
CA PRO A 131 6.87 9.26 -2.08
C PRO A 131 7.00 9.16 -0.56
N ARG A 132 6.55 10.16 0.21
CA ARG A 132 6.51 10.11 1.68
C ARG A 132 5.31 9.32 2.21
N MET A 133 4.27 9.13 1.40
CA MET A 133 3.06 8.40 1.76
C MET A 133 3.01 7.01 1.12
N PHE A 134 3.43 6.92 -0.14
CA PHE A 134 3.45 5.69 -0.89
C PHE A 134 4.88 5.24 -1.18
N TYR A 135 5.05 3.93 -1.35
CA TYR A 135 6.26 3.33 -1.87
C TYR A 135 5.92 2.58 -3.16
N LEU A 136 6.75 2.74 -4.18
CA LEU A 136 6.65 2.01 -5.43
C LEU A 136 7.76 0.96 -5.49
N SER A 137 7.37 -0.31 -5.57
CA SER A 137 8.29 -1.42 -5.78
C SER A 137 8.21 -1.87 -7.24
N LEU A 138 9.35 -2.04 -7.89
CA LEU A 138 9.44 -2.64 -9.21
C LEU A 138 10.15 -4.00 -9.07
N LYS A 139 9.38 -5.09 -9.15
CA LYS A 139 9.91 -6.45 -9.09
C LYS A 139 9.36 -7.25 -10.27
N ASN A 140 10.22 -7.99 -10.98
CA ASN A 140 9.83 -8.85 -12.10
C ASN A 140 8.94 -8.13 -13.14
N LYS A 141 9.33 -6.91 -13.54
CA LYS A 141 8.54 -6.02 -14.45
C LYS A 141 7.14 -5.64 -13.95
N THR A 142 6.85 -5.89 -12.67
CA THR A 142 5.59 -5.55 -12.00
C THR A 142 5.82 -4.39 -11.05
N CYS A 143 5.05 -3.31 -11.25
CA CYS A 143 5.07 -2.15 -10.39
C CYS A 143 3.93 -2.24 -9.36
N THR A 144 4.30 -2.30 -8.09
CA THR A 144 3.38 -2.41 -6.95
C THR A 144 3.43 -1.15 -6.12
N ALA A 145 2.26 -0.55 -5.88
CA ALA A 145 2.09 0.56 -4.95
C ALA A 145 1.81 0.03 -3.54
N ILE A 146 2.46 0.63 -2.56
CA ILE A 146 2.46 0.19 -1.16
C ILE A 146 2.16 1.40 -0.28
N LEU A 147 1.18 1.27 0.62
CA LEU A 147 0.89 2.31 1.62
C LEU A 147 1.90 2.24 2.76
N LYS A 148 2.72 3.27 2.96
CA LYS A 148 3.80 3.23 3.95
C LYS A 148 3.30 3.17 5.40
N GLU A 149 2.14 3.76 5.68
CA GLU A 149 1.53 3.78 7.01
C GLU A 149 1.33 2.38 7.59
N ALA A 150 1.00 1.41 6.74
CA ALA A 150 0.78 0.03 7.17
C ALA A 150 2.07 -0.69 7.65
N PHE A 151 3.25 -0.20 7.27
CA PHE A 151 4.52 -0.92 7.48
C PHE A 151 5.49 -0.23 8.44
N ARG A 152 5.30 1.05 8.77
CA ARG A 152 6.20 1.77 9.67
C ARG A 152 5.58 1.99 11.05
N SER A 153 5.85 1.01 11.92
CA SER A 153 6.03 1.04 13.38
C SER A 153 5.35 2.18 14.18
N LYS A 154 4.37 1.77 15.00
CA LYS A 154 3.78 2.44 16.21
C LYS A 154 2.45 3.20 16.09
N SER A 155 1.88 3.43 14.91
CA SER A 155 0.51 3.98 14.78
C SER A 155 -0.29 3.36 13.62
N ALA A 156 0.19 2.21 13.14
CA ALA A 156 -0.19 1.62 11.87
C ALA A 156 -1.60 1.05 11.89
N ILE A 157 -2.26 1.21 10.74
CA ILE A 157 -3.50 0.53 10.38
C ILE A 157 -3.43 -0.93 10.86
N PRO A 158 -4.41 -1.40 11.65
CA PRO A 158 -4.39 -2.75 12.18
C PRO A 158 -4.19 -3.78 11.07
N SER A 159 -3.19 -4.64 11.23
CA SER A 159 -2.93 -5.73 10.29
C SER A 159 -4.17 -6.62 10.17
N HIS A 160 -4.62 -6.85 8.95
CA HIS A 160 -5.76 -7.73 8.70
C HIS A 160 -5.48 -9.15 9.23
N PRO A 161 -6.44 -9.82 9.91
CA PRO A 161 -6.24 -11.17 10.47
C PRO A 161 -5.75 -12.20 9.45
N LEU A 162 -6.21 -12.09 8.20
CA LEU A 162 -5.78 -12.96 7.09
C LEU A 162 -4.27 -12.87 6.79
N LEU A 163 -3.60 -11.77 7.11
CA LEU A 163 -2.14 -11.69 6.97
C LEU A 163 -1.43 -12.72 7.84
N ASN A 164 -1.91 -12.93 9.06
CA ASN A 164 -1.31 -13.93 9.97
C ASN A 164 -1.54 -15.35 9.46
N VAL A 165 -2.74 -15.63 8.93
CA VAL A 165 -3.06 -16.93 8.31
C VAL A 165 -2.16 -17.18 7.10
N ARG A 166 -2.02 -16.18 6.21
CA ARG A 166 -1.16 -16.27 5.02
C ARG A 166 0.30 -16.51 5.38
N LYS A 167 0.84 -15.79 6.39
CA LYS A 167 2.21 -15.99 6.89
C LYS A 167 2.42 -17.41 7.40
N ARG A 168 1.48 -17.95 8.19
CA ARG A 168 1.53 -19.34 8.68
C ARG A 168 1.48 -20.34 7.53
N TYR A 169 0.60 -20.15 6.56
CA TYR A 169 0.50 -21.01 5.38
C TYR A 169 1.80 -21.04 4.58
N ILE A 170 2.41 -19.89 4.30
CA ILE A 170 3.70 -19.81 3.59
C ILE A 170 4.80 -20.54 4.37
N LYS A 171 4.84 -20.39 5.70
CA LYS A 171 5.81 -21.09 6.55
C LYS A 171 5.65 -22.61 6.45
N LEU A 172 4.42 -23.12 6.50
CA LEU A 172 4.13 -24.54 6.36
C LEU A 172 4.51 -25.06 4.97
N MET A 173 4.24 -24.30 3.91
CA MET A 173 4.59 -24.69 2.55
C MET A 173 6.10 -24.82 2.35
N LYS A 174 6.87 -23.84 2.85
CA LYS A 174 8.33 -23.90 2.84
C LYS A 174 8.86 -25.10 3.62
N GLN A 175 8.25 -25.44 4.75
CA GLN A 175 8.63 -26.63 5.53
C GLN A 175 8.32 -27.92 4.77
N SER A 176 7.15 -28.02 4.14
CA SER A 176 6.76 -29.14 3.29
C SER A 176 7.76 -29.34 2.15
N ASP A 177 8.15 -28.28 1.45
CA ASP A 177 9.13 -28.36 0.35
C ASP A 177 10.48 -28.90 0.84
N ARG A 178 10.93 -28.51 2.03
CA ARG A 178 12.16 -29.05 2.64
C ARG A 178 12.04 -30.53 2.94
N ILE A 179 10.91 -30.98 3.47
CA ILE A 179 10.63 -32.40 3.77
C ILE A 179 10.57 -33.22 2.48
N LEU A 180 9.91 -32.72 1.44
CA LEU A 180 9.81 -33.40 0.16
C LEU A 180 11.18 -33.49 -0.54
N LYS A 181 11.99 -32.43 -0.47
CA LYS A 181 13.38 -32.44 -0.97
C LYS A 181 14.24 -33.46 -0.21
N SER A 182 14.20 -33.48 1.13
CA SER A 182 14.98 -34.44 1.92
C SER A 182 14.57 -35.89 1.67
N ARG A 183 13.26 -36.17 1.52
CA ARG A 183 12.77 -37.51 1.13
C ARG A 183 13.27 -37.93 -0.25
N ARG A 184 13.29 -37.03 -1.24
CA ARG A 184 13.82 -37.33 -2.58
C ARG A 184 15.33 -37.64 -2.54
N VAL A 185 16.10 -36.90 -1.73
CA VAL A 185 17.54 -37.18 -1.56
C VAL A 185 17.75 -38.53 -0.87
N ASN A 186 17.03 -38.81 0.21
CA ASN A 186 17.13 -40.11 0.91
C ASN A 186 16.69 -41.30 0.05
N LYS A 187 15.71 -41.13 -0.84
CA LYS A 187 15.29 -42.20 -1.75
C LYS A 187 16.33 -42.47 -2.84
N ARG A 188 17.00 -41.43 -3.36
CA ARG A 188 18.10 -41.57 -4.32
C ARG A 188 19.35 -42.21 -3.74
N SER A 189 19.60 -42.07 -2.43
CA SER A 189 20.71 -42.76 -1.75
C SER A 189 20.45 -44.24 -1.46
N VAL A 190 19.21 -44.70 -1.53
CA VAL A 190 18.85 -46.12 -1.31
C VAL A 190 18.90 -46.92 -2.60
N ASP A 191 18.70 -46.28 -3.77
CA ASP A 191 18.46 -46.99 -5.04
C ASP A 191 19.62 -46.96 -6.08
N GLN A 192 20.82 -46.40 -5.81
CA GLN A 192 21.96 -46.55 -6.75
C GLN A 192 23.35 -46.69 -6.09
N PRO A 193 24.21 -47.61 -6.57
CA PRO A 193 25.64 -47.61 -6.27
C PRO A 193 26.33 -46.47 -7.06
N ASN A 194 27.10 -45.64 -6.34
CA ASN A 194 28.08 -44.65 -6.79
C ASN A 194 28.00 -44.17 -8.25
N VAL A 195 27.36 -43.02 -8.50
CA VAL A 195 27.69 -42.16 -9.65
C VAL A 195 27.77 -40.69 -9.22
N VAL A 196 28.82 -40.05 -9.70
CA VAL A 196 29.36 -38.72 -9.37
C VAL A 196 28.31 -37.60 -9.51
N LYS A 197 28.33 -36.66 -8.56
CA LYS A 197 27.48 -35.48 -8.53
C LYS A 197 28.16 -34.33 -9.27
N ASP A 198 27.58 -33.91 -10.40
CA ASP A 198 27.78 -32.57 -10.93
C ASP A 198 26.80 -31.62 -10.22
N LEU A 199 27.35 -30.72 -9.41
CA LEU A 199 26.65 -29.63 -8.76
C LEU A 199 26.87 -28.38 -9.60
N ASP A 200 25.79 -27.66 -9.94
CA ASP A 200 25.79 -26.19 -9.97
C ASP A 200 24.37 -25.61 -10.14
N PRO A 201 24.14 -24.31 -9.87
CA PRO A 201 23.68 -23.83 -8.56
C PRO A 201 22.32 -23.13 -8.69
N ASP A 202 21.71 -22.66 -7.59
CA ASP A 202 20.91 -21.42 -7.65
C ASP A 202 20.45 -20.87 -6.28
N TYR A 203 20.91 -19.64 -6.02
CA TYR A 203 20.39 -18.53 -5.23
C TYR A 203 20.06 -18.71 -3.73
N GLU A 204 21.04 -18.38 -2.89
CA GLU A 204 20.85 -17.88 -1.51
C GLU A 204 20.50 -16.37 -1.57
N GLU A 205 19.38 -15.96 -0.96
CA GLU A 205 19.06 -14.55 -0.68
C GLU A 205 19.39 -14.29 0.80
N ASP A 206 20.63 -13.88 1.06
CA ASP A 206 21.12 -13.49 2.37
C ASP A 206 20.48 -12.16 2.81
N CYS A 207 19.75 -12.18 3.92
CA CYS A 207 19.38 -10.97 4.66
C CYS A 207 19.96 -11.07 6.07
N LYS A 208 21.29 -10.90 6.19
CA LYS A 208 21.90 -10.53 7.47
C LYS A 208 21.84 -9.02 7.62
N GLY A 209 20.93 -8.57 8.48
CA GLY A 209 21.03 -7.27 9.11
C GLY A 209 22.27 -7.25 10.01
N GLY A 210 23.28 -6.47 9.63
CA GLY A 210 24.41 -6.14 10.49
C GLY A 210 23.97 -5.12 11.54
N GLY A 211 24.25 -5.45 12.80
CA GLY A 211 24.37 -4.49 13.89
C GLY A 211 25.82 -4.42 14.36
N ALA A 212 26.29 -3.18 14.60
CA ALA A 212 27.42 -2.69 15.42
C ALA A 212 27.70 -1.26 14.90
N MET A 213 27.56 -0.13 15.59
CA MET A 213 28.12 0.37 16.87
C MET A 213 29.63 0.69 16.80
N ALA A 214 29.97 1.93 17.22
CA ALA A 214 31.27 2.63 17.31
C ALA A 214 31.84 3.15 15.95
N ASP A 215 32.28 4.40 15.78
CA ASP A 215 32.66 5.52 16.68
C ASP A 215 31.96 6.84 16.32
#